data_AF-A0A8H8UD25-F1
#
_entry.id   AF-A0A8H8UD25-F1
#
_cell.length_a   1.000
_cell.length_b   1.000
_cell.length_c   1.000
_cell.angle_alpha   90.00
_cell.angle_beta   90.00
_cell.angle_gamma   90.00
#
_symmetry.space_group_name_H-M   'P 1'
#
loop_
_entity.id
_entity.type
_entity.pdbx_description
1 polymer ?
#
loop_
_entity_poly.entity_id
_entity_poly.type
_entity_poly.pdbx_seq_one_letter_code
_entity_poly.pdbx_strand_id
1 'polypeptide(L)'
;MSHPPSSALQNVAYPYRNVVVSPEKKKPPAVLLIKAGVVLLVIYFLLSVFLPSIPIWTPLNLSSLHANKTNTFSNVAAIIEDRPLSNLAPLILHFSSVLGPDWPIVLFTSTGSTLLNQSVAFQRAVDEGRISIRALPEDTNFENHAAVSELLTAPWFWEQLAPAGHVLLFQADSIICANSELRMEDFLRYDFVGAPVDVPVGGTAGHGEGYNGGLSLRNRSMVLDVVKQYNWKGEMESGAISQEGCVTKAPCLKFEDQWFYHKMKDIPGVSLPSKEVASTFAVETVWYDTPLGYHQVERWNANRMDKVAQWCPEYKMATTDLLVKHGKAKGS
;
A
#
# COMPACT_ATOMS: atom_id res chain seq x y z
N MET A 1 24.41 -2.83 -60.29
CA MET A 1 24.07 -4.26 -60.10
C MET A 1 22.58 -4.39 -60.28
N SER A 2 22.20 -5.03 -61.38
CA SER A 2 20.93 -4.91 -62.07
C SER A 2 20.06 -6.15 -61.84
N HIS A 3 18.85 -5.98 -61.31
CA HIS A 3 17.74 -6.89 -61.61
C HIS A 3 17.43 -6.80 -63.11
N PRO A 4 17.10 -7.93 -63.78
CA PRO A 4 15.69 -8.33 -63.96
C PRO A 4 15.55 -9.87 -64.24
N PRO A 5 14.50 -10.41 -64.90
CA PRO A 5 13.05 -10.22 -64.79
C PRO A 5 12.25 -11.55 -64.59
N SER A 6 10.94 -11.38 -64.38
CA SER A 6 9.87 -12.36 -64.63
C SER A 6 9.94 -13.04 -66.01
N SER A 7 9.60 -14.33 -66.10
CA SER A 7 9.05 -14.90 -67.34
C SER A 7 8.04 -16.01 -67.07
N ALA A 8 6.95 -15.93 -67.85
CA ALA A 8 5.78 -16.77 -67.81
C ALA A 8 5.92 -18.01 -68.72
N LEU A 9 5.21 -19.08 -68.30
CA LEU A 9 4.51 -20.09 -69.09
C LEU A 9 5.05 -20.47 -70.48
N GLN A 10 5.47 -21.73 -70.61
CA GLN A 10 5.38 -22.47 -71.86
C GLN A 10 4.73 -23.84 -71.61
N ASN A 11 3.56 -24.03 -72.24
CA ASN A 11 2.84 -25.29 -72.36
C ASN A 11 3.61 -26.24 -73.28
N VAL A 12 3.90 -27.46 -72.82
CA VAL A 12 4.12 -28.62 -73.69
C VAL A 12 3.34 -29.80 -73.12
N ALA A 13 2.32 -30.22 -73.87
CA ALA A 13 1.44 -31.32 -73.54
C ALA A 13 2.13 -32.67 -73.78
N TYR A 14 1.92 -33.61 -72.84
CA TYR A 14 2.16 -35.05 -73.06
C TYR A 14 0.85 -35.82 -72.77
N PRO A 15 0.52 -36.86 -73.55
CA PRO A 15 -0.83 -37.43 -73.56
C PRO A 15 -1.09 -38.35 -72.36
N TYR A 16 -2.20 -38.12 -71.67
CA TYR A 16 -2.73 -39.02 -70.65
C TYR A 16 -3.31 -40.29 -71.28
N ARG A 17 -2.79 -41.44 -70.88
CA ARG A 17 -3.36 -42.76 -71.15
C ARG A 17 -4.31 -43.09 -70.00
N ASN A 18 -5.61 -43.12 -70.25
CA ASN A 18 -6.61 -43.50 -69.26
C ASN A 18 -6.47 -44.99 -68.93
N VAL A 19 -5.98 -45.30 -67.73
CA VAL A 19 -6.17 -46.60 -67.09
C VAL A 19 -7.29 -46.42 -66.06
N VAL A 20 -8.47 -46.93 -66.40
CA VAL A 20 -9.60 -47.03 -65.47
C VAL A 20 -9.28 -48.16 -64.49
N VAL A 21 -8.92 -47.82 -63.25
CA VAL A 21 -8.93 -48.77 -62.13
C VAL A 21 -10.23 -48.55 -61.35
N SER A 22 -11.13 -49.52 -61.45
CA SER A 22 -12.34 -49.59 -60.62
C SER A 22 -11.94 -49.81 -59.15
N PRO A 23 -12.41 -49.00 -58.19
CA PRO A 23 -12.12 -49.24 -56.78
C PRO A 23 -13.05 -50.34 -56.25
N GLU A 24 -12.46 -51.49 -55.93
CA GLU A 24 -13.12 -52.56 -55.19
C GLU A 24 -13.38 -52.09 -53.75
N LYS A 25 -14.61 -51.69 -53.43
CA LYS A 25 -15.03 -51.33 -52.07
C LYS A 25 -15.12 -52.58 -51.19
N LYS A 26 -14.05 -52.91 -50.47
CA LYS A 26 -14.10 -53.88 -49.36
C LYS A 26 -14.83 -53.24 -48.18
N LYS A 27 -16.07 -53.66 -47.94
CA LYS A 27 -16.82 -53.30 -46.72
C LYS A 27 -16.10 -53.93 -45.51
N PRO A 28 -15.85 -53.17 -44.42
CA PRO A 28 -15.28 -53.76 -43.22
C PRO A 28 -16.24 -54.84 -42.66
N PRO A 29 -15.71 -55.96 -42.15
CA PRO A 29 -16.54 -57.05 -41.65
C PRO A 29 -17.40 -56.54 -40.50
N ALA A 30 -18.72 -56.77 -40.57
CA ALA A 30 -19.71 -56.26 -39.61
C ALA A 30 -19.34 -56.54 -38.13
N VAL A 31 -18.57 -57.61 -37.90
CA VAL A 31 -18.03 -58.01 -36.59
C VAL A 31 -17.11 -56.94 -35.97
N LEU A 32 -16.34 -56.19 -36.78
CA LEU A 32 -15.43 -55.15 -36.28
C LEU A 32 -16.20 -53.90 -35.80
N LEU A 33 -17.28 -53.55 -36.51
CA LEU A 33 -18.16 -52.44 -36.14
C LEU A 33 -18.96 -52.75 -34.87
N ILE A 34 -19.42 -53.99 -34.73
CA ILE A 34 -20.11 -54.44 -33.51
C ILE A 34 -19.17 -54.42 -32.30
N LYS A 35 -17.93 -54.91 -32.45
CA LYS A 35 -16.92 -54.87 -31.38
C LYS A 35 -16.57 -53.44 -30.96
N ALA A 36 -16.41 -52.53 -31.92
CA ALA A 36 -16.17 -51.11 -31.62
C ALA A 36 -17.36 -50.46 -30.89
N GLY A 37 -18.59 -50.79 -31.28
CA GLY A 37 -19.80 -50.31 -30.62
C GLY A 37 -19.92 -50.79 -29.17
N VAL A 38 -19.60 -52.06 -28.90
CA VAL A 38 -19.60 -52.61 -27.53
C VAL A 38 -18.54 -51.94 -26.66
N VAL A 39 -17.33 -51.71 -27.18
CA VAL A 39 -16.26 -51.01 -26.44
C VAL A 39 -16.67 -49.58 -26.10
N LEU A 40 -17.27 -48.85 -27.04
CA LEU A 40 -17.77 -47.49 -26.80
C LEU A 40 -18.90 -47.47 -25.76
N LEU A 41 -19.81 -48.45 -25.78
CA LEU A 41 -20.86 -48.59 -24.77
C LEU A 41 -20.30 -48.88 -23.37
N VAL A 42 -19.26 -49.71 -23.27
CA VAL A 42 -18.59 -49.99 -22.00
C VAL A 42 -17.85 -48.76 -21.49
N ILE A 43 -17.15 -48.01 -22.35
CA ILE A 43 -16.50 -46.75 -21.97
C ILE A 43 -17.54 -45.71 -21.52
N TYR A 44 -18.65 -45.59 -22.22
CA TYR A 44 -19.75 -44.70 -21.82
C TYR A 44 -20.35 -45.11 -20.47
N PHE A 45 -20.59 -46.40 -20.25
CA PHE A 45 -21.11 -46.91 -18.99
C PHE A 45 -20.12 -46.63 -17.84
N LEU A 46 -18.82 -46.90 -18.03
CA LEU A 46 -17.79 -46.58 -17.06
C LEU A 46 -17.70 -45.09 -16.77
N LEU A 47 -17.75 -44.22 -17.78
CA LEU A 47 -17.79 -42.77 -17.58
C LEU A 47 -19.06 -42.34 -16.84
N SER A 48 -20.22 -42.95 -17.11
CA SER A 48 -21.47 -42.61 -16.43
C SER A 48 -21.52 -43.07 -14.96
N VAL A 49 -20.76 -44.11 -14.60
CA VAL A 49 -20.70 -44.66 -13.24
C VAL A 49 -19.58 -43.99 -12.42
N PHE A 50 -18.51 -43.51 -13.06
CA PHE A 50 -17.33 -42.92 -12.39
C PHE A 50 -17.18 -41.41 -12.54
N LEU A 51 -18.04 -40.73 -13.31
CA LEU A 51 -18.16 -39.27 -13.21
C LEU A 51 -19.00 -38.97 -11.96
N PRO A 52 -18.42 -38.43 -10.87
CA PRO A 52 -19.25 -37.91 -9.80
C PRO A 52 -20.16 -36.87 -10.43
N SER A 53 -21.45 -36.95 -10.10
CA SER A 53 -22.44 -35.91 -10.41
C SER A 53 -21.79 -34.57 -10.08
N ILE A 54 -21.32 -33.84 -11.09
CA ILE A 54 -20.70 -32.54 -10.88
C ILE A 54 -21.78 -31.74 -10.17
N PRO A 55 -21.59 -31.34 -8.90
CA PRO A 55 -22.60 -30.55 -8.23
C PRO A 55 -22.79 -29.31 -9.10
N ILE A 56 -23.98 -29.17 -9.67
CA ILE A 56 -24.40 -27.95 -10.34
C ILE A 56 -24.11 -26.86 -9.32
N TRP A 57 -23.17 -25.98 -9.66
CA TRP A 57 -22.72 -24.89 -8.80
C TRP A 57 -23.96 -24.20 -8.26
N THR A 58 -24.29 -24.47 -7.00
CA THR A 58 -25.21 -23.61 -6.28
C THR A 58 -24.47 -22.28 -6.20
N PRO A 59 -25.00 -21.18 -6.76
CA PRO A 59 -24.40 -19.89 -6.53
C PRO A 59 -24.38 -19.71 -5.01
N LEU A 60 -23.19 -19.60 -4.44
CA LEU A 60 -23.02 -19.19 -3.05
C LEU A 60 -23.87 -17.94 -2.88
N ASN A 61 -24.85 -18.00 -1.98
CA ASN A 61 -25.70 -16.86 -1.68
C ASN A 61 -24.87 -15.83 -0.90
N LEU A 62 -24.00 -15.11 -1.62
CA LEU A 62 -23.08 -14.10 -1.11
C LEU A 62 -23.80 -12.92 -0.44
N SER A 63 -25.11 -12.85 -0.64
CA SER A 63 -26.03 -11.94 0.05
C SER A 63 -26.01 -12.15 1.57
N SER A 64 -25.70 -13.36 2.07
CA SER A 64 -25.57 -13.61 3.51
C SER A 64 -24.22 -13.19 4.11
N LEU A 65 -23.21 -12.90 3.28
CA LEU A 65 -21.95 -12.29 3.73
C LEU A 65 -22.04 -10.76 3.81
N HIS A 66 -23.07 -10.18 3.18
CA HIS A 66 -23.39 -8.75 3.23
C HIS A 66 -24.50 -8.44 4.25
N ALA A 67 -24.69 -9.31 5.26
CA ALA A 67 -25.45 -8.91 6.44
C ALA A 67 -24.87 -7.58 6.91
N ASN A 68 -25.70 -6.53 6.95
CA ASN A 68 -25.34 -5.16 7.31
C ASN A 68 -24.48 -5.15 8.58
N LYS A 69 -23.16 -5.24 8.41
CA LYS A 69 -22.18 -4.94 9.44
C LYS A 69 -22.37 -3.44 9.62
N THR A 70 -23.05 -3.06 10.70
CA THR A 70 -22.94 -1.69 11.21
C THR A 70 -21.44 -1.44 11.33
N ASN A 71 -20.88 -0.65 10.41
CA ASN A 71 -19.44 -0.42 10.31
C ASN A 71 -18.97 0.37 11.53
N THR A 72 -18.83 -0.30 12.66
CA THR A 72 -18.02 0.16 13.76
C THR A 72 -16.58 -0.12 13.36
N PHE A 73 -15.99 0.76 12.57
CA PHE A 73 -14.57 0.65 12.23
C PHE A 73 -13.78 0.74 13.53
N SER A 74 -13.02 -0.30 13.84
CA SER A 74 -12.15 -0.29 15.02
C SER A 74 -10.91 0.57 14.78
N ASN A 75 -10.51 0.81 13.54
CA ASN A 75 -9.31 1.55 13.18
C ASN A 75 -9.56 2.48 11.99
N VAL A 76 -8.62 3.39 11.73
CA VAL A 76 -8.68 4.33 10.60
C VAL A 76 -7.28 4.59 10.08
N ALA A 77 -7.15 4.89 8.79
CA ALA A 77 -5.93 5.44 8.23
C ALA A 77 -6.12 6.93 7.93
N ALA A 78 -5.10 7.74 8.16
CA ALA A 78 -5.18 9.19 8.04
C ALA A 78 -3.98 9.73 7.23
N ILE A 79 -4.27 10.68 6.34
CA ILE A 79 -3.26 11.42 5.58
C ILE A 79 -3.61 12.91 5.64
N ILE A 80 -2.58 13.74 5.84
CA ILE A 80 -2.64 15.20 5.75
C ILE A 80 -1.90 15.59 4.47
N GLU A 81 -2.62 16.13 3.49
CA GLU A 81 -2.01 16.57 2.25
C GLU A 81 -2.82 17.72 1.63
N ASP A 82 -2.21 18.90 1.58
CA ASP A 82 -2.83 20.11 1.03
C ASP A 82 -2.17 20.57 -0.29
N ARG A 83 -1.15 19.83 -0.77
CA ARG A 83 -0.49 20.09 -2.05
C ARG A 83 -1.27 19.40 -3.18
N PRO A 84 -1.30 19.99 -4.39
CA PRO A 84 -1.95 19.40 -5.56
C PRO A 84 -1.04 18.32 -6.19
N LEU A 85 -0.82 17.21 -5.48
CA LEU A 85 0.02 16.12 -5.98
C LEU A 85 -0.73 15.24 -6.99
N SER A 86 -0.14 15.07 -8.18
CA SER A 86 -0.72 14.25 -9.26
C SER A 86 -0.85 12.76 -8.90
N ASN A 87 0.02 12.28 -8.01
CA ASN A 87 0.05 10.91 -7.51
C ASN A 87 -0.80 10.69 -6.25
N LEU A 88 -1.48 11.71 -5.69
CA LEU A 88 -2.23 11.55 -4.43
C LEU A 88 -3.40 10.57 -4.56
N ALA A 89 -4.19 10.68 -5.63
CA ALA A 89 -5.31 9.78 -5.86
C ALA A 89 -4.86 8.30 -5.98
N PRO A 90 -3.90 7.95 -6.86
CA PRO A 90 -3.43 6.55 -6.95
C PRO A 90 -2.77 6.08 -5.64
N LEU A 91 -2.03 6.95 -4.93
CA LEU A 91 -1.44 6.61 -3.64
C LEU A 91 -2.51 6.23 -2.59
N ILE A 92 -3.52 7.09 -2.38
CA ILE A 92 -4.58 6.81 -1.40
C ILE A 92 -5.39 5.57 -1.80
N LEU A 93 -5.68 5.40 -3.09
CA LEU A 93 -6.38 4.21 -3.59
C LEU A 93 -5.57 2.93 -3.36
N HIS A 94 -4.25 2.99 -3.53
CA HIS A 94 -3.35 1.89 -3.21
C HIS A 94 -3.42 1.52 -1.73
N PHE A 95 -3.26 2.50 -0.82
CA PHE A 95 -3.42 2.27 0.62
C PHE A 95 -4.79 1.66 0.95
N SER A 96 -5.88 2.20 0.38
CA SER A 96 -7.23 1.68 0.58
C SER A 96 -7.37 0.22 0.15
N SER A 97 -6.72 -0.16 -0.96
CA SER A 97 -6.77 -1.52 -1.48
C SER A 97 -5.98 -2.53 -0.64
N VAL A 98 -4.80 -2.15 -0.14
CA VAL A 98 -3.92 -3.03 0.63
C VAL A 98 -4.43 -3.19 2.07
N LEU A 99 -4.94 -2.12 2.69
CA LEU A 99 -5.49 -2.18 4.05
C LEU A 99 -6.86 -2.88 4.11
N GLY A 100 -7.65 -2.77 3.03
CA GLY A 100 -8.98 -3.37 2.95
C GLY A 100 -10.07 -2.59 3.72
N PRO A 101 -11.29 -3.15 3.80
CA PRO A 101 -12.48 -2.43 4.25
C PRO A 101 -12.49 -2.09 5.75
N ASP A 102 -11.69 -2.76 6.57
CA ASP A 102 -11.63 -2.49 8.02
C ASP A 102 -10.81 -1.22 8.37
N TRP A 103 -10.16 -0.60 7.37
CA TRP A 103 -9.34 0.62 7.48
C TRP A 103 -9.82 1.71 6.52
N PRO A 104 -10.94 2.39 6.81
CA PRO A 104 -11.32 3.57 6.03
C PRO A 104 -10.23 4.64 6.11
N ILE A 105 -10.08 5.42 5.04
CA ILE A 105 -9.10 6.51 4.98
C ILE A 105 -9.77 7.85 5.23
N VAL A 106 -9.15 8.69 6.05
CA VAL A 106 -9.49 10.10 6.22
C VAL A 106 -8.39 10.94 5.60
N LEU A 107 -8.73 11.68 4.55
CA LEU A 107 -7.88 12.72 3.97
C LEU A 107 -8.20 14.07 4.60
N PHE A 108 -7.21 14.70 5.22
CA PHE A 108 -7.27 16.09 5.67
C PHE A 108 -6.63 17.01 4.62
N THR A 109 -7.41 17.96 4.10
CA THR A 109 -6.97 18.95 3.10
C THR A 109 -7.74 20.27 3.27
N SER A 110 -7.12 21.41 3.01
CA SER A 110 -7.78 22.73 3.06
C SER A 110 -8.53 23.02 1.76
N THR A 111 -7.99 22.54 0.64
CA THR A 111 -8.61 22.71 -0.68
C THR A 111 -9.15 21.37 -1.20
N GLY A 112 -10.36 21.40 -1.77
CA GLY A 112 -10.83 20.28 -2.59
C GLY A 112 -9.93 20.18 -3.81
N SER A 113 -8.89 19.34 -3.73
CA SER A 113 -7.91 19.19 -4.80
C SER A 113 -8.61 18.85 -6.10
N THR A 114 -8.51 19.73 -7.10
CA THR A 114 -9.15 19.52 -8.42
C THR A 114 -8.67 18.21 -9.05
N LEU A 115 -7.43 17.80 -8.76
CA LEU A 115 -6.86 16.54 -9.23
C LEU A 115 -7.56 15.32 -8.61
N LEU A 116 -7.95 15.39 -7.33
CA LEU A 116 -8.74 14.32 -6.70
C LEU A 116 -10.16 14.25 -7.28
N ASN A 117 -10.76 15.40 -7.61
CA ASN A 117 -12.08 15.47 -8.24
C ASN A 117 -12.09 14.93 -9.68
N GLN A 118 -10.95 14.97 -10.38
CA GLN A 118 -10.80 14.39 -11.71
C GLN A 118 -10.66 12.87 -11.71
N SER A 119 -10.29 12.26 -10.57
CA SER A 119 -10.10 10.81 -10.47
C SER A 119 -11.42 10.09 -10.20
N VAL A 120 -12.02 9.49 -11.24
CA VAL A 120 -13.27 8.70 -11.12
C VAL A 120 -13.14 7.57 -10.09
N ALA A 121 -11.99 6.90 -10.02
CA ALA A 121 -11.77 5.82 -9.06
C ALA A 121 -11.74 6.34 -7.61
N PHE A 122 -11.16 7.52 -7.39
CA PHE A 122 -11.14 8.16 -6.08
C PHE A 122 -12.55 8.61 -5.67
N GLN A 123 -13.32 9.22 -6.59
CA GLN A 123 -14.70 9.63 -6.30
C GLN A 123 -15.58 8.42 -5.94
N ARG A 124 -15.46 7.28 -6.66
CA ARG A 124 -16.15 6.05 -6.27
C ARG A 124 -15.78 5.57 -4.87
N ALA A 125 -14.50 5.64 -4.50
CA ALA A 125 -14.05 5.27 -3.16
C ALA A 125 -14.61 6.18 -2.06
N VAL A 126 -14.84 7.46 -2.38
CA VAL A 126 -15.53 8.41 -1.50
C VAL A 126 -17.02 8.07 -1.40
N ASP A 127 -17.69 7.85 -2.53
CA ASP A 127 -19.11 7.48 -2.59
C ASP A 127 -19.41 6.16 -1.84
N GLU A 128 -18.47 5.21 -1.89
CA GLU A 128 -18.53 3.94 -1.18
C GLU A 128 -18.20 4.06 0.33
N GLY A 129 -17.76 5.23 0.79
CA GLY A 129 -17.36 5.48 2.19
C GLY A 129 -16.03 4.85 2.60
N ARG A 130 -15.23 4.34 1.64
CA ARG A 130 -13.86 3.86 1.89
C ARG A 130 -12.89 5.01 2.18
N ILE A 131 -13.17 6.18 1.61
CA ILE A 131 -12.39 7.41 1.80
C ILE A 131 -13.34 8.52 2.25
N SER A 132 -12.96 9.26 3.28
CA SER A 132 -13.64 10.48 3.70
C SER A 132 -12.68 11.66 3.62
N ILE A 133 -13.21 12.84 3.27
CA ILE A 133 -12.43 14.07 3.18
C ILE A 133 -12.88 14.99 4.31
N ARG A 134 -11.91 15.56 5.03
CA ARG A 134 -12.16 16.52 6.11
C ARG A 134 -11.33 17.77 5.87
N ALA A 135 -11.95 18.91 6.14
CA ALA A 135 -11.27 20.19 6.06
C ALA A 135 -10.22 20.30 7.17
N LEU A 136 -9.04 20.82 6.82
CA LEU A 136 -8.09 21.33 7.81
C LEU A 136 -8.65 22.63 8.43
N PRO A 137 -8.22 23.00 9.66
CA PRO A 137 -8.52 24.31 10.23
C PRO A 137 -8.02 25.43 9.30
N GLU A 138 -8.79 26.52 9.17
CA GLU A 138 -8.53 27.60 8.19
C GLU A 138 -7.16 28.26 8.34
N ASP A 139 -6.59 28.26 9.54
CA ASP A 139 -5.30 28.82 9.91
C ASP A 139 -4.13 27.82 9.78
N THR A 140 -4.38 26.61 9.30
CA THR A 140 -3.35 25.58 9.12
C THR A 140 -2.50 25.86 7.89
N ASN A 141 -1.19 26.00 8.08
CA ASN A 141 -0.21 26.18 7.01
C ASN A 141 1.08 25.42 7.31
N PHE A 142 1.53 24.59 6.37
CA PHE A 142 2.70 23.71 6.53
C PHE A 142 3.98 24.35 5.98
N GLU A 143 4.36 25.53 6.50
CA GLU A 143 5.57 26.24 6.04
C GLU A 143 6.87 25.58 6.51
N ASN A 144 6.83 24.89 7.65
CA ASN A 144 7.98 24.26 8.27
C ASN A 144 7.56 22.97 8.99
N HIS A 145 8.53 22.17 9.43
CA HIS A 145 8.25 20.94 10.16
C HIS A 145 7.56 21.18 11.51
N ALA A 146 7.82 22.32 12.17
CA ALA A 146 7.16 22.65 13.43
C ALA A 146 5.64 22.74 13.28
N ALA A 147 5.14 23.33 12.19
CA ALA A 147 3.71 23.42 11.92
C ALA A 147 3.04 22.04 11.78
N VAL A 148 3.74 21.06 11.20
CA VAL A 148 3.25 19.66 11.12
C VAL A 148 3.21 19.04 12.53
N SER A 149 4.29 19.19 13.30
CA SER A 149 4.36 18.68 14.67
C SER A 149 3.33 19.34 15.60
N GLU A 150 3.05 20.63 15.44
CA GLU A 150 2.00 21.34 16.18
C GLU A 150 0.61 20.76 15.88
N LEU A 151 0.27 20.52 14.61
CA LEU A 151 -1.01 19.90 14.25
C LEU A 151 -1.12 18.47 14.81
N LEU A 152 -0.06 17.66 14.68
CA LEU A 152 -0.05 16.27 15.13
C LEU A 152 0.03 16.12 16.66
N THR A 153 0.34 17.19 17.39
CA THR A 153 0.26 17.25 18.86
C THR A 153 -1.00 17.95 19.36
N ALA A 154 -1.85 18.45 18.46
CA ALA A 154 -3.14 19.04 18.82
C ALA A 154 -4.19 17.95 19.11
N PRO A 155 -4.92 18.00 20.25
CA PRO A 155 -6.01 17.07 20.53
C PRO A 155 -7.06 17.01 19.42
N TRP A 156 -7.35 18.16 18.80
CA TRP A 156 -8.32 18.30 17.71
C TRP A 156 -8.11 17.25 16.61
N PHE A 157 -6.88 17.04 16.16
CA PHE A 157 -6.58 16.11 15.07
C PHE A 157 -7.00 14.68 15.41
N TRP A 158 -6.66 14.22 16.62
CA TRP A 158 -6.95 12.87 17.10
C TRP A 158 -8.42 12.69 17.50
N GLU A 159 -9.09 13.76 17.93
CA GLU A 159 -10.52 13.77 18.21
C GLU A 159 -11.35 13.60 16.93
N GLN A 160 -10.91 14.16 15.80
CA GLN A 160 -11.55 13.92 14.50
C GLN A 160 -11.59 12.42 14.16
N LEU A 161 -10.58 11.66 14.58
CA LEU A 161 -10.45 10.24 14.26
C LEU A 161 -11.26 9.32 15.20
N ALA A 162 -12.13 9.87 16.04
CA ALA A 162 -13.05 9.09 16.85
C ALA A 162 -14.05 8.27 16.00
N PRO A 163 -14.46 7.07 16.45
CA PRO A 163 -14.08 6.38 17.68
C PRO A 163 -12.90 5.39 17.53
N ALA A 164 -12.03 5.56 16.52
CA ALA A 164 -10.98 4.58 16.21
C ALA A 164 -10.09 4.23 17.43
N GLY A 165 -9.72 2.97 17.58
CA GLY A 165 -8.71 2.49 18.53
C GLY A 165 -7.31 2.86 18.06
N HIS A 166 -6.95 2.46 16.84
CA HIS A 166 -5.68 2.82 16.22
C HIS A 166 -5.84 3.66 14.97
N VAL A 167 -4.82 4.48 14.72
CA VAL A 167 -4.68 5.33 13.55
C VAL A 167 -3.39 4.95 12.83
N LEU A 168 -3.51 4.54 11.57
CA LEU A 168 -2.38 4.52 10.64
C LEU A 168 -2.20 5.92 10.08
N LEU A 169 -1.20 6.65 10.53
CA LEU A 169 -0.80 7.92 9.92
C LEU A 169 0.22 7.64 8.81
N PHE A 170 -0.06 8.14 7.61
CA PHE A 170 0.86 8.00 6.47
C PHE A 170 0.97 9.32 5.71
N GLN A 171 2.19 9.65 5.29
CA GLN A 171 2.50 10.83 4.48
C GLN A 171 2.62 10.43 3.01
N ALA A 172 2.52 11.42 2.12
CA ALA A 172 2.53 11.17 0.67
C ALA A 172 3.85 10.57 0.15
N ASP A 173 4.93 10.64 0.93
CA ASP A 173 6.26 10.08 0.72
C ASP A 173 6.47 8.72 1.43
N SER A 174 5.36 8.04 1.77
CA SER A 174 5.34 6.68 2.28
C SER A 174 4.51 5.72 1.40
N ILE A 175 4.76 4.43 1.54
CA ILE A 175 4.04 3.36 0.84
C ILE A 175 3.91 2.13 1.73
N ILE A 176 2.82 1.36 1.57
CA ILE A 176 2.70 -0.02 2.08
C ILE A 176 2.77 -1.00 0.92
N CYS A 177 3.40 -2.15 1.12
CA CYS A 177 3.77 -3.06 0.04
C CYS A 177 2.75 -4.18 -0.11
N ALA A 178 2.14 -4.32 -1.29
CA ALA A 178 1.10 -5.35 -1.50
C ALA A 178 1.65 -6.78 -1.46
N ASN A 179 2.97 -6.96 -1.67
CA ASN A 179 3.65 -8.24 -1.53
C ASN A 179 3.95 -8.62 -0.07
N SER A 180 3.72 -7.72 0.89
CA SER A 180 3.99 -8.00 2.30
C SER A 180 3.09 -9.11 2.85
N GLU A 181 3.70 -10.09 3.50
CA GLU A 181 2.97 -11.11 4.28
C GLU A 181 2.48 -10.56 5.63
N LEU A 182 3.09 -9.46 6.10
CA LEU A 182 2.67 -8.75 7.29
C LEU A 182 1.42 -7.93 7.01
N ARG A 183 0.59 -7.78 8.04
CA ARG A 183 -0.64 -6.99 8.01
C ARG A 183 -0.58 -5.90 9.05
N MET A 184 -1.38 -4.86 8.88
CA MET A 184 -1.50 -3.79 9.88
C MET A 184 -1.94 -4.34 11.25
N GLU A 185 -2.76 -5.39 11.25
CA GLU A 185 -3.24 -6.05 12.46
C GLU A 185 -2.13 -6.66 13.34
N ASP A 186 -1.00 -7.06 12.76
CA ASP A 186 0.11 -7.69 13.49
C ASP A 186 0.79 -6.71 14.47
N PHE A 187 0.53 -5.42 14.31
CA PHE A 187 1.12 -4.33 15.08
C PHE A 187 0.14 -3.64 16.04
N LEU A 188 -1.15 -4.01 16.06
CA LEU A 188 -2.18 -3.38 16.93
C LEU A 188 -1.93 -3.57 18.43
N ARG A 189 -1.04 -4.48 18.82
CA ARG A 189 -0.59 -4.65 20.22
C ARG A 189 0.35 -3.55 20.71
N TYR A 190 0.83 -2.68 19.81
CA TYR A 190 1.71 -1.58 20.14
C TYR A 190 0.93 -0.27 20.20
N ASP A 191 1.32 0.60 21.13
CA ASP A 191 0.75 1.93 21.27
C ASP A 191 1.34 2.92 20.27
N PHE A 192 2.57 2.68 19.83
CA PHE A 192 3.22 3.44 18.79
C PHE A 192 4.29 2.61 18.10
N VAL A 193 4.22 2.54 16.77
CA VAL A 193 5.26 1.99 15.91
C VAL A 193 5.38 2.84 14.65
N GLY A 194 6.61 3.05 14.18
CA GLY A 194 6.93 3.66 12.90
C GLY A 194 8.27 3.14 12.41
N ALA A 195 8.83 3.74 11.37
CA ALA A 195 10.15 3.35 10.87
C ALA A 195 11.21 3.69 11.93
N PRO A 196 12.01 2.73 12.43
CA PRO A 196 12.99 3.05 13.46
C PRO A 196 14.09 3.94 12.90
N VAL A 197 14.51 4.91 13.71
CA VAL A 197 15.60 5.82 13.36
C VAL A 197 16.95 5.28 13.85
N ASP A 198 17.99 5.45 13.05
CA ASP A 198 19.35 5.12 13.47
C ASP A 198 19.87 6.12 14.52
N VAL A 199 20.27 5.56 15.66
CA VAL A 199 20.96 6.28 16.75
C VAL A 199 22.41 6.47 16.33
N PRO A 200 22.96 7.71 16.38
CA PRO A 200 24.33 7.96 15.92
C PRO A 200 25.38 7.18 16.72
N VAL A 201 26.28 6.49 16.03
CA VAL A 201 27.46 5.81 16.63
C VAL A 201 28.65 6.77 16.77
N GLY A 202 28.58 7.99 16.19
CA GLY A 202 29.53 9.08 16.39
C GLY A 202 29.19 10.35 15.58
N GLY A 203 29.51 11.53 16.10
CA GLY A 203 29.28 12.84 15.45
C GLY A 203 27.86 13.43 15.64
N THR A 204 27.54 14.49 14.91
CA THR A 204 26.19 15.13 14.85
C THR A 204 25.26 14.46 13.83
N ALA A 205 25.72 13.37 13.21
CA ALA A 205 25.02 12.67 12.14
C ALA A 205 24.17 11.51 12.70
N GLY A 206 23.04 11.85 13.33
CA GLY A 206 22.00 10.87 13.67
C GLY A 206 20.70 11.55 14.05
N HIS A 207 19.61 10.79 13.98
CA HIS A 207 18.24 11.31 14.12
C HIS A 207 17.60 10.96 15.47
N GLY A 208 18.40 10.57 16.46
CA GLY A 208 17.93 10.30 17.82
C GLY A 208 17.53 8.85 18.06
N GLU A 209 16.61 8.63 19.00
CA GLU A 209 16.00 7.34 19.34
C GLU A 209 14.50 7.40 18.99
N GLY A 210 13.91 6.25 18.66
CA GLY A 210 12.48 6.13 18.44
C GLY A 210 12.10 5.82 17.00
N TYR A 211 10.99 6.39 16.55
CA TYR A 211 10.38 6.10 15.27
C TYR A 211 10.12 7.38 14.48
N ASN A 212 10.27 7.30 13.16
CA ASN A 212 9.77 8.30 12.24
C ASN A 212 8.26 8.17 12.08
N GLY A 213 7.56 9.30 12.08
CA GLY A 213 6.11 9.40 12.05
C GLY A 213 5.46 9.34 10.66
N GLY A 214 6.24 9.45 9.58
CA GLY A 214 5.73 9.56 8.21
C GLY A 214 5.05 8.31 7.66
N LEU A 215 5.35 7.15 8.24
CA LEU A 215 4.51 5.96 8.20
C LEU A 215 4.49 5.38 9.60
N SER A 216 3.37 5.51 10.32
CA SER A 216 3.27 5.09 11.70
C SER A 216 1.88 4.63 12.10
N LEU A 217 1.81 3.64 12.99
CA LEU A 217 0.59 3.18 13.63
C LEU A 217 0.58 3.64 15.09
N ARG A 218 -0.48 4.34 15.49
CA ARG A 218 -0.59 4.95 16.82
C ARG A 218 -1.92 4.60 17.49
N ASN A 219 -1.89 4.20 18.76
CA ASN A 219 -3.07 4.06 19.60
C ASN A 219 -3.62 5.46 19.92
N ARG A 220 -4.85 5.73 19.45
CA ARG A 220 -5.46 7.06 19.51
C ARG A 220 -5.66 7.55 20.94
N SER A 221 -6.09 6.65 21.83
CA SER A 221 -6.32 6.99 23.24
C SER A 221 -4.99 7.29 23.95
N MET A 222 -3.95 6.49 23.70
CA MET A 222 -2.61 6.75 24.25
C MET A 222 -2.07 8.10 23.78
N VAL A 223 -2.18 8.42 22.49
CA VAL A 223 -1.78 9.73 21.97
C VAL A 223 -2.55 10.87 22.64
N LEU A 224 -3.88 10.73 22.78
CA LEU A 224 -4.72 11.71 23.47
C LEU A 224 -4.32 11.89 24.94
N ASP A 225 -3.93 10.82 25.63
CA ASP A 225 -3.47 10.91 27.02
C ASP A 225 -2.13 11.63 27.13
N VAL A 226 -1.20 11.40 26.20
CA VAL A 226 0.08 12.14 26.13
C VAL A 226 -0.17 13.64 25.92
N VAL A 227 -0.97 14.05 24.93
CA VAL A 227 -1.19 15.49 24.65
C VAL A 227 -2.05 16.20 25.71
N LYS A 228 -2.73 15.46 26.59
CA LYS A 228 -3.39 16.04 27.78
C LYS A 228 -2.42 16.28 28.93
N GLN A 229 -1.39 15.43 29.05
CA GLN A 229 -0.41 15.49 30.14
C GLN A 229 0.75 16.43 29.80
N TYR A 230 1.14 16.49 28.53
CA TYR A 230 2.30 17.23 28.06
C TYR A 230 1.89 18.25 26.98
N ASN A 231 2.63 19.35 26.89
CA ASN A 231 2.36 20.42 25.93
C ASN A 231 3.58 20.66 25.05
N TRP A 232 3.53 20.15 23.81
CA TRP A 232 4.60 20.31 22.82
C TRP A 232 5.01 21.79 22.64
N LYS A 233 4.04 22.68 22.41
CA LYS A 233 4.30 24.10 22.19
C LYS A 233 4.92 24.77 23.42
N GLY A 234 4.41 24.48 24.61
CA GLY A 234 4.96 25.00 25.86
C GLY A 234 6.37 24.48 26.16
N GLU A 235 6.67 23.22 25.82
CA GLU A 235 8.01 22.64 25.95
C GLU A 235 9.00 23.25 24.93
N MET A 236 8.56 23.56 23.71
CA MET A 236 9.34 24.33 22.73
C MET A 236 9.64 25.75 23.25
N GLU A 237 8.62 26.48 23.73
CA GLU A 237 8.74 27.86 24.20
C GLU A 237 9.64 27.99 25.44
N SER A 238 9.62 26.99 26.33
CA SER A 238 10.51 26.92 27.49
C SER A 238 11.92 26.44 27.18
N GLY A 239 12.19 25.98 25.95
CA GLY A 239 13.47 25.40 25.54
C GLY A 239 13.73 23.99 26.09
N ALA A 240 12.71 23.32 26.63
CA ALA A 240 12.80 21.93 27.08
C ALA A 240 12.96 20.96 25.89
N ILE A 241 12.42 21.33 24.73
CA ILE A 241 12.65 20.67 23.44
C ILE A 241 13.11 21.69 22.39
N SER A 242 13.88 21.23 21.40
CA SER A 242 14.45 22.08 20.35
C SER A 242 14.52 21.33 19.03
N GLN A 243 14.31 22.06 17.94
CA GLN A 243 14.48 21.55 16.57
C GLN A 243 15.94 21.60 16.08
N GLU A 244 16.85 22.17 16.88
CA GLU A 244 18.28 22.22 16.55
C GLU A 244 18.94 20.83 16.58
N GLY A 245 20.05 20.70 15.84
CA GLY A 245 20.84 19.47 15.81
C GLY A 245 21.40 19.09 17.18
N CYS A 246 21.13 17.87 17.66
CA CYS A 246 21.63 17.42 18.95
C CYS A 246 22.98 16.72 18.80
N VAL A 247 23.83 16.91 19.81
CA VAL A 247 25.08 16.17 20.01
C VAL A 247 24.81 15.07 21.04
N THR A 248 25.08 13.83 20.65
CA THR A 248 25.09 12.49 21.31
C THR A 248 24.65 12.23 22.77
N LYS A 249 24.40 13.20 23.65
CA LYS A 249 24.09 12.98 25.08
C LYS A 249 22.64 13.23 25.50
N ALA A 250 21.86 13.96 24.69
CA ALA A 250 20.45 14.22 24.96
C ALA A 250 19.58 13.72 23.79
N PRO A 251 18.38 13.17 24.06
CA PRO A 251 17.47 12.73 23.01
C PRO A 251 17.09 13.90 22.11
N CYS A 252 17.10 13.65 20.80
CA CYS A 252 16.61 14.62 19.82
C CYS A 252 15.09 14.60 19.81
N LEU A 253 14.47 15.67 20.33
CA LEU A 253 13.02 15.87 20.32
C LEU A 253 12.67 16.98 19.30
N LYS A 254 13.11 16.81 18.06
CA LYS A 254 12.96 17.81 17.00
C LYS A 254 11.58 17.79 16.36
N PHE A 255 10.99 16.60 16.29
CA PHE A 255 9.69 16.36 15.69
C PHE A 255 8.78 15.66 16.69
N GLU A 256 7.48 15.70 16.43
CA GLU A 256 6.46 15.16 17.32
C GLU A 256 6.60 13.66 17.51
N ASP A 257 7.08 12.93 16.51
CA ASP A 257 7.24 11.48 16.55
C ASP A 257 8.28 11.05 17.62
N GLN A 258 9.42 11.73 17.65
CA GLN A 258 10.45 11.58 18.68
C GLN A 258 9.89 11.96 20.05
N TRP A 259 9.14 13.05 20.13
CA TRP A 259 8.54 13.48 21.39
C TRP A 259 7.50 12.49 21.90
N PHE A 260 6.59 12.01 21.06
CA PHE A 260 5.64 10.96 21.43
C PHE A 260 6.37 9.71 21.91
N TYR A 261 7.37 9.23 21.17
CA TYR A 261 8.16 8.08 21.57
C TYR A 261 8.75 8.26 22.98
N HIS A 262 9.39 9.40 23.23
CA HIS A 262 10.02 9.68 24.52
C HIS A 262 9.01 9.85 25.66
N LYS A 263 7.88 10.53 25.45
CA LYS A 263 6.83 10.64 26.48
C LYS A 263 6.22 9.27 26.78
N MET A 264 5.97 8.46 25.75
CA MET A 264 5.36 7.14 25.89
C MET A 264 6.29 6.14 26.58
N LYS A 265 7.61 6.22 26.34
CA LYS A 265 8.62 5.34 26.95
C LYS A 265 8.62 5.39 28.48
N ASP A 266 8.25 6.52 29.07
CA ASP A 266 8.23 6.73 30.52
C ASP A 266 6.87 6.39 31.17
N ILE A 267 5.84 6.06 30.38
CA ILE A 267 4.50 5.73 30.89
C ILE A 267 4.42 4.22 31.22
N PRO A 268 4.09 3.84 32.47
CA PRO A 268 3.95 2.44 32.84
C PRO A 268 2.88 1.72 32.03
N GLY A 269 3.23 0.55 31.47
CA GLY A 269 2.30 -0.31 30.74
C GLY A 269 2.16 0.00 29.24
N VAL A 270 2.83 1.03 28.72
CA VAL A 270 2.91 1.27 27.27
C VAL A 270 3.67 0.14 26.57
N SER A 271 3.16 -0.27 25.42
CA SER A 271 3.75 -1.26 24.55
C SER A 271 4.43 -0.59 23.34
N LEU A 272 5.76 -0.52 23.36
CA LEU A 272 6.58 -0.10 22.21
C LEU A 272 7.36 -1.31 21.68
N PRO A 273 7.44 -1.53 20.35
CA PRO A 273 8.21 -2.63 19.78
C PRO A 273 9.72 -2.43 19.97
N SER A 274 10.50 -3.50 19.78
CA SER A 274 11.95 -3.36 19.62
C SER A 274 12.28 -2.78 18.23
N LYS A 275 13.52 -2.31 18.04
CA LYS A 275 14.00 -1.82 16.74
C LYS A 275 13.86 -2.87 15.63
N GLU A 276 14.11 -4.14 15.96
CA GLU A 276 13.97 -5.27 15.05
C GLU A 276 12.52 -5.43 14.59
N VAL A 277 11.57 -5.41 15.52
CA VAL A 277 10.13 -5.49 15.18
C VAL A 277 9.68 -4.24 14.41
N ALA A 278 10.10 -3.05 14.81
CA ALA A 278 9.76 -1.82 14.11
C ALA A 278 10.31 -1.80 12.66
N SER A 279 11.46 -2.41 12.42
CA SER A 279 12.04 -2.51 11.07
C SER A 279 11.20 -3.39 10.12
N THR A 280 10.42 -4.33 10.65
CA THR A 280 9.47 -5.11 9.84
C THR A 280 8.21 -4.33 9.50
N PHE A 281 7.85 -3.33 10.31
CA PHE A 281 6.73 -2.43 10.04
C PHE A 281 7.06 -1.44 8.91
N ALA A 282 8.14 -0.67 9.06
CA ALA A 282 8.52 0.30 8.05
C ALA A 282 10.03 0.50 7.98
N VAL A 283 10.54 0.65 6.77
CA VAL A 283 11.94 0.98 6.51
C VAL A 283 12.08 2.45 6.15
N GLU A 284 12.98 3.12 6.85
CA GLU A 284 13.51 4.44 6.50
C GLU A 284 15.05 4.38 6.58
N THR A 285 15.64 4.57 7.76
CA THR A 285 17.10 4.51 7.95
C THR A 285 17.58 3.08 8.22
N VAL A 286 16.81 2.33 8.97
CA VAL A 286 17.11 0.94 9.35
C VAL A 286 16.51 0.00 8.33
N TRP A 287 17.36 -0.79 7.68
CA TRP A 287 16.92 -1.70 6.63
C TRP A 287 16.31 -3.00 7.16
N TYR A 288 15.26 -3.44 6.47
CA TYR A 288 14.69 -4.78 6.51
C TYR A 288 14.34 -5.19 5.07
N ASP A 289 14.55 -6.46 4.68
CA ASP A 289 14.42 -6.85 3.27
C ASP A 289 12.97 -6.93 2.79
N THR A 290 12.03 -7.26 3.67
CA THR A 290 10.61 -7.48 3.33
C THR A 290 9.66 -6.78 4.31
N PRO A 291 9.73 -5.45 4.46
CA PRO A 291 8.91 -4.72 5.42
C PRO A 291 7.46 -4.60 4.92
N LEU A 292 6.55 -4.28 5.84
CA LEU A 292 5.18 -3.90 5.50
C LEU A 292 5.13 -2.63 4.66
N GLY A 293 6.04 -1.67 4.89
CA GLY A 293 6.09 -0.43 4.12
C GLY A 293 7.42 0.30 4.16
N TYR A 294 7.45 1.44 3.50
CA TYR A 294 8.62 2.31 3.38
C TYR A 294 8.22 3.78 3.60
N HIS A 295 9.16 4.57 4.12
CA HIS A 295 9.07 6.02 4.21
C HIS A 295 10.36 6.64 3.68
N GLN A 296 10.25 7.61 2.75
CA GLN A 296 11.39 8.30 2.12
C GLN A 296 12.51 7.35 1.65
N VAL A 297 12.16 6.17 1.14
CA VAL A 297 13.15 5.10 0.90
C VAL A 297 14.21 5.48 -0.12
N GLU A 298 13.87 6.26 -1.14
CA GLU A 298 14.85 6.76 -2.12
C GLU A 298 15.91 7.64 -1.47
N ARG A 299 15.53 8.44 -0.47
CA ARG A 299 16.44 9.33 0.25
C ARG A 299 17.45 8.55 1.08
N TRP A 300 16.99 7.51 1.77
CA TRP A 300 17.80 6.80 2.77
C TRP A 300 18.46 5.52 2.24
N ASN A 301 17.90 4.92 1.20
CA ASN A 301 18.33 3.62 0.65
C ASN A 301 18.53 3.66 -0.87
N ALA A 302 19.07 4.77 -1.40
CA ALA A 302 19.35 4.94 -2.82
C ALA A 302 20.16 3.78 -3.44
N ASN A 303 21.01 3.13 -2.64
CA ASN A 303 21.83 1.98 -3.05
C ASN A 303 21.09 0.61 -3.00
N ARG A 304 19.83 0.57 -2.57
CA ARG A 304 19.01 -0.65 -2.45
C ARG A 304 17.71 -0.59 -3.24
N MET A 305 17.55 0.39 -4.13
CA MET A 305 16.30 0.59 -4.87
C MET A 305 15.94 -0.59 -5.78
N ASP A 306 16.90 -1.38 -6.24
CA ASP A 306 16.60 -2.62 -6.97
C ASP A 306 15.81 -3.62 -6.10
N LYS A 307 16.18 -3.75 -4.82
CA LYS A 307 15.46 -4.58 -3.85
C LYS A 307 14.08 -4.02 -3.56
N VAL A 308 13.98 -2.70 -3.40
CA VAL A 308 12.70 -2.00 -3.16
C VAL A 308 11.76 -2.22 -4.34
N ALA A 309 12.25 -2.04 -5.58
CA ALA A 309 11.45 -2.23 -6.78
C ALA A 309 10.99 -3.69 -6.98
N GLN A 310 11.82 -4.66 -6.56
CA GLN A 310 11.46 -6.07 -6.57
C GLN A 310 10.40 -6.40 -5.51
N TRP A 311 10.56 -5.88 -4.29
CA TRP A 311 9.67 -6.17 -3.17
C TRP A 311 8.35 -5.38 -3.22
N CYS A 312 8.43 -4.11 -3.54
CA CYS A 312 7.37 -3.12 -3.37
C CYS A 312 7.34 -2.18 -4.58
N PRO A 313 7.06 -2.67 -5.80
CA PRO A 313 7.08 -1.87 -7.03
C PRO A 313 6.17 -0.62 -6.97
N GLU A 314 5.19 -0.63 -6.07
CA GLU A 314 4.26 0.45 -5.77
C GLU A 314 4.94 1.68 -5.16
N TYR A 315 6.18 1.58 -4.69
CA TYR A 315 6.93 2.70 -4.09
C TYR A 315 6.97 3.95 -4.98
N LYS A 316 6.90 3.78 -6.31
CA LYS A 316 6.86 4.90 -7.27
C LYS A 316 5.59 5.75 -7.18
N MET A 317 4.57 5.29 -6.46
CA MET A 317 3.38 6.10 -6.16
C MET A 317 3.63 7.09 -5.02
N ALA A 318 4.61 6.85 -4.15
CA ALA A 318 4.99 7.81 -3.13
C ALA A 318 5.74 8.98 -3.76
N THR A 319 5.51 10.19 -3.26
CA THR A 319 6.26 11.38 -3.71
C THR A 319 7.64 11.42 -3.07
N THR A 320 8.58 12.09 -3.74
CA THR A 320 9.86 12.50 -3.14
C THR A 320 9.79 13.91 -2.56
N ASP A 321 8.69 14.63 -2.79
CA ASP A 321 8.48 15.99 -2.32
C ASP A 321 8.00 16.01 -0.87
N LEU A 322 8.66 16.78 -0.02
CA LEU A 322 8.25 16.98 1.37
C LEU A 322 6.99 17.85 1.48
N LEU A 323 6.11 17.53 2.43
CA LEU A 323 4.92 18.35 2.74
C LEU A 323 5.29 19.81 3.06
N VAL A 324 6.40 19.97 3.76
CA VAL A 324 6.97 21.27 4.12
C VAL A 324 7.59 21.94 2.90
N LYS A 325 7.16 23.18 2.62
CA LYS A 325 7.79 24.03 1.61
C LYS A 325 9.14 24.52 2.14
N HIS A 326 10.24 23.87 1.77
CA HIS A 326 11.55 24.52 1.93
C HIS A 326 11.51 25.82 1.12
N GLY A 327 11.56 26.97 1.81
CA GLY A 327 11.76 28.25 1.15
C GLY A 327 12.95 28.08 0.20
N LYS A 328 12.73 28.35 -1.10
CA LYS A 328 13.81 28.33 -2.08
C LYS A 328 15.00 29.03 -1.44
N ALA A 329 16.14 28.34 -1.34
CA ALA A 329 17.40 29.02 -1.10
C ALA A 329 17.43 30.17 -2.11
N LYS A 330 17.38 31.42 -1.62
CA LYS A 330 17.62 32.57 -2.47
C LYS A 330 19.00 32.32 -3.08
N GLY A 331 19.03 32.23 -4.41
CA GLY A 331 20.23 31.88 -5.13
C GLY A 331 21.40 32.78 -4.75
N SER A 332 22.55 32.13 -4.54
CA SER A 332 23.89 32.63 -4.88
C SER A 332 24.85 31.45 -4.80
#